data_AF-A0A8A3PNJ3-F1
#
_entry.id   AF-A0A8A3PNJ3-F1
#
_cell.length_a   1.000
_cell.length_b   1.000
_cell.length_c   1.000
_cell.angle_alpha   90.00
_cell.angle_beta   90.00
_cell.angle_gamma   90.00
#
_symmetry.space_group_name_H-M   'P 1'
#
loop_
_entity.id
_entity.type
_entity.pdbx_description
1 polymer ?
#
loop_
_entity_poly.entity_id
_entity_poly.type
_entity_poly.pdbx_seq_one_letter_code
_entity_poly.pdbx_strand_id
1 'polypeptide(L)'
;MPQLAKDNDGWTPLHWAARTGDLAVVKKLIEVSAMDAKKKDSIKRWTPRQIASYNDHSEIIGLLEPFSIHDEILPRAGKSKNIICDGCNCFTRGISFRCKSCYNFNFCEKCMVTRDLTHPTHEFDKIHLEGYMRFSGKSLINEKASIHDENSLRVEMNPGGQRYNNALEDYQMQRMLFEQRKKKRTMLARQKQMLTQSPDDAPAGADTPLKSDAGESVEVSP
;
A
#
# COMPACT_ATOMS: atom_id res chain seq x y z
N MET A 1 38.76 9.67 4.20
CA MET A 1 37.69 8.73 3.82
C MET A 1 36.50 9.54 3.31
N PRO A 2 35.98 9.26 2.12
CA PRO A 2 34.82 9.96 1.58
C PRO A 2 33.58 9.64 2.41
N GLN A 3 32.64 10.57 2.43
CA GLN A 3 31.39 10.44 3.14
C GLN A 3 30.27 10.18 2.12
N LEU A 4 29.37 9.23 2.38
CA LEU A 4 28.25 8.96 1.46
C LEU A 4 27.23 10.10 1.51
N ALA A 5 26.64 10.38 0.34
CA ALA A 5 25.55 11.32 0.18
C ALA A 5 24.36 10.92 1.09
N LYS A 6 23.56 11.92 1.47
CA LYS A 6 22.38 11.74 2.31
C LYS A 6 21.13 12.23 1.60
N ASP A 7 19.99 11.63 1.90
CA ASP A 7 18.69 12.13 1.45
C ASP A 7 18.25 13.37 2.26
N ASN A 8 17.06 13.90 1.93
CA ASN A 8 16.49 15.08 2.60
C ASN A 8 16.24 14.86 4.10
N ASP A 9 16.09 13.61 4.54
CA ASP A 9 15.87 13.25 5.94
C ASP A 9 17.21 12.96 6.66
N GLY A 10 18.33 13.17 5.98
CA GLY A 10 19.67 12.91 6.48
C GLY A 10 20.06 11.43 6.49
N TRP A 11 19.26 10.56 5.84
CA TRP A 11 19.59 9.15 5.73
C TRP A 11 20.69 8.94 4.71
N THR A 12 21.77 8.28 5.12
CA THR A 12 22.78 7.74 4.21
C THR A 12 22.31 6.41 3.62
N PRO A 13 22.95 5.89 2.56
CA PRO A 13 22.72 4.53 2.07
C PRO A 13 22.79 3.48 3.19
N LEU A 14 23.64 3.68 4.20
CA LEU A 14 23.78 2.76 5.34
C LEU A 14 22.53 2.75 6.23
N HIS A 15 21.81 3.88 6.39
CA HIS A 15 20.52 3.92 7.09
C HIS A 15 19.47 3.09 6.34
N TRP A 16 19.42 3.20 5.01
CA TRP A 16 18.51 2.42 4.17
C TRP A 16 18.82 0.92 4.18
N ALA A 17 20.10 0.54 4.08
CA ALA A 17 20.53 -0.86 4.17
C ALA A 17 20.20 -1.47 5.55
N ALA A 18 20.45 -0.72 6.63
CA ALA A 18 20.11 -1.13 7.98
C ALA A 18 18.60 -1.29 8.21
N ARG A 19 17.77 -0.51 7.52
CA ARG A 19 16.30 -0.64 7.58
C ARG A 19 15.81 -1.89 6.87
N THR A 20 16.31 -2.15 5.67
CA THR A 20 15.86 -3.25 4.81
C THR A 20 16.30 -4.60 5.34
N GLY A 21 17.43 -4.65 6.05
CA GLY A 21 18.00 -5.91 6.54
C GLY A 21 19.00 -6.54 5.56
N ASP A 22 19.43 -5.81 4.52
CA ASP A 22 20.35 -6.33 3.51
C ASP A 22 21.80 -6.33 4.04
N LEU A 23 22.20 -7.46 4.63
CA LEU A 23 23.51 -7.67 5.21
C LEU A 23 24.66 -7.47 4.19
N ALA A 24 24.46 -7.89 2.94
CA ALA A 24 25.51 -7.81 1.91
C ALA A 24 25.79 -6.35 1.54
N VAL A 25 24.74 -5.55 1.37
CA VAL A 25 24.87 -4.11 1.12
C VAL A 25 25.49 -3.40 2.32
N VAL A 26 25.10 -3.74 3.55
CA VAL A 26 25.70 -3.15 4.75
C VAL A 26 27.22 -3.37 4.79
N LYS A 27 27.71 -4.60 4.56
CA LYS A 27 29.14 -4.91 4.54
C LYS A 27 29.90 -4.04 3.54
N LYS A 28 29.39 -3.98 2.30
CA LYS A 28 30.00 -3.18 1.24
C LYS A 28 30.02 -1.68 1.55
N LEU A 29 28.97 -1.15 2.18
CA LEU A 29 28.91 0.27 2.55
C LEU A 29 29.87 0.61 3.70
N ILE A 30 30.09 -0.30 4.66
CA ILE A 30 31.07 -0.10 5.74
C ILE A 30 32.49 -0.05 5.18
N GLU A 31 32.82 -0.92 4.22
CA GLU A 31 34.13 -0.92 3.54
C GLU A 31 34.41 0.43 2.84
N VAL A 32 33.39 1.02 2.22
CA VAL A 32 33.50 2.31 1.54
C VAL A 32 33.57 3.48 2.53
N SER A 33 32.74 3.47 3.57
CA SER A 33 32.64 4.58 4.53
C SER A 33 32.12 4.13 5.90
N ALA A 34 33.00 3.57 6.71
CA ALA A 34 32.71 3.21 8.10
C ALA A 34 32.28 4.41 8.97
N MET A 35 32.67 5.65 8.61
CA MET A 35 32.27 6.86 9.35
C MET A 35 30.77 7.12 9.29
N ASP A 36 30.08 6.64 8.24
CA ASP A 36 28.63 6.82 8.11
C ASP A 36 27.84 5.99 9.13
N ALA A 37 28.46 4.98 9.77
CA ALA A 37 27.84 4.21 10.86
C ALA A 37 27.57 5.06 12.12
N LYS A 38 28.29 6.18 12.29
CA LYS A 38 28.13 7.11 13.42
C LYS A 38 27.16 8.25 13.12
N LYS A 39 26.73 8.40 11.87
CA LYS A 39 25.82 9.48 11.50
C LYS A 39 24.45 9.21 12.05
N LYS A 40 23.82 10.30 12.47
CA LYS A 40 22.43 10.34 12.90
C LYS A 40 21.60 11.01 11.81
N ASP A 41 20.42 10.48 11.55
CA ASP A 41 19.46 11.14 10.66
C ASP A 41 19.03 12.51 11.21
N SER A 42 18.36 13.29 10.36
CA SER A 42 17.89 14.63 10.69
C SER A 42 16.60 14.60 11.49
N ILE A 43 15.76 13.58 11.31
CA ILE A 43 14.42 13.52 11.88
C ILE A 43 14.45 12.98 13.31
N LYS A 44 14.87 11.73 13.49
CA LYS A 44 14.80 11.04 14.79
C LYS A 44 16.13 11.02 15.55
N ARG A 45 17.18 11.56 14.93
CA ARG A 45 18.56 11.49 15.41
C ARG A 45 19.05 10.05 15.59
N TRP A 46 18.55 9.13 14.76
CA TRP A 46 18.85 7.70 14.79
C TRP A 46 20.06 7.37 13.95
N THR A 47 20.92 6.49 14.46
CA THR A 47 22.02 5.88 13.70
C THR A 47 21.53 4.70 12.85
N PRO A 48 22.31 4.23 11.86
CA PRO A 48 22.00 2.98 11.15
C PRO A 48 21.81 1.79 12.10
N ARG A 49 22.62 1.69 13.16
CA ARG A 49 22.51 0.62 14.16
C ARG A 49 21.17 0.67 14.90
N GLN A 50 20.73 1.86 15.29
CA GLN A 50 19.42 2.08 15.92
C GLN A 50 18.26 1.74 14.98
N ILE A 51 18.37 2.07 13.69
CA ILE A 51 17.40 1.67 12.67
C ILE A 51 17.35 0.15 12.53
N ALA A 52 18.50 -0.55 12.50
CA ALA A 52 18.54 -2.00 12.46
C ALA A 52 17.85 -2.62 13.69
N SER A 53 18.08 -2.06 14.89
CA SER A 53 17.40 -2.49 16.12
C SER A 53 15.89 -2.31 16.05
N TYR A 54 15.43 -1.13 15.64
CA TYR A 54 14.02 -0.84 15.47
C TYR A 54 13.34 -1.81 14.48
N ASN A 55 14.07 -2.27 13.46
CA ASN A 55 13.59 -3.21 12.44
C ASN A 55 13.92 -4.69 12.74
N ASP A 56 14.47 -5.00 13.92
CA ASP A 56 14.80 -6.37 14.37
C ASP A 56 15.83 -7.11 13.49
N HIS A 57 16.85 -6.40 13.00
CA HIS A 57 17.92 -6.96 12.19
C HIS A 57 19.18 -7.24 13.02
N SER A 58 19.09 -8.23 13.91
CA SER A 58 20.11 -8.50 14.94
C SER A 58 21.52 -8.71 14.40
N GLU A 59 21.67 -9.37 13.25
CA GLU A 59 23.00 -9.58 12.62
C GLU A 59 23.66 -8.24 12.21
N ILE A 60 22.87 -7.29 11.71
CA ILE A 60 23.35 -5.97 11.33
C ILE A 60 23.73 -5.15 12.57
N ILE A 61 23.04 -5.33 13.69
CA ILE A 61 23.37 -4.66 14.96
C ILE A 61 24.79 -5.03 15.39
N GLY A 62 25.11 -6.33 15.41
CA GLY A 62 26.44 -6.83 15.76
C GLY A 62 27.50 -6.38 14.75
N LEU A 63 27.19 -6.37 13.45
CA LEU A 63 28.11 -5.90 12.42
C LEU A 63 28.46 -4.40 12.56
N LEU A 64 27.48 -3.57 12.93
CA LEU A 64 27.66 -2.13 13.08
C LEU A 64 28.19 -1.71 14.45
N GLU A 65 28.17 -2.59 15.45
CA GLU A 65 28.61 -2.29 16.81
C GLU A 65 30.01 -1.68 16.90
N PRO A 66 31.06 -2.20 16.21
CA PRO A 66 32.41 -1.64 16.27
C PRO A 66 32.53 -0.25 15.62
N PHE A 67 31.61 0.09 14.71
CA PHE A 67 31.67 1.32 13.91
C PHE A 67 30.71 2.40 14.40
N SER A 68 29.70 2.01 15.17
CA SER A 68 28.70 2.92 15.73
C SER A 68 29.24 3.68 16.94
N ILE A 69 28.53 4.73 17.32
CA ILE A 69 28.62 5.26 18.68
C ILE A 69 27.94 4.27 19.63
N HIS A 70 28.38 4.17 20.89
CA HIS A 70 27.66 3.44 21.95
C HIS A 70 26.37 4.19 22.30
N ASP A 71 25.39 4.09 21.42
CA ASP A 71 24.03 4.59 21.62
C ASP A 71 23.08 3.51 22.14
N GLU A 72 21.97 3.94 22.71
CA GLU A 72 20.91 3.05 23.20
C GLU A 72 20.34 2.22 22.05
N ILE A 73 20.23 0.91 22.27
CA ILE A 73 19.55 -0.04 21.40
C ILE A 73 18.04 0.26 21.48
N LEU A 74 17.45 0.72 20.38
CA LEU A 74 16.03 1.03 20.35
C LEU A 74 15.20 -0.25 20.49
N PRO A 75 14.07 -0.20 21.24
CA PRO A 75 13.18 -1.34 21.33
C PRO A 75 12.63 -1.70 19.95
N ARG A 76 12.40 -3.00 19.75
CA ARG A 76 11.82 -3.54 18.52
C ARG A 76 10.50 -2.83 18.25
N ALA A 77 10.36 -2.27 17.07
CA ALA A 77 9.06 -1.83 16.60
C ALA A 77 8.15 -3.05 16.46
N GLY A 78 6.92 -2.97 16.98
CA GLY A 78 5.86 -3.91 16.64
C GLY A 78 5.85 -4.16 15.12
N LYS A 79 5.97 -5.44 14.73
CA LYS A 79 6.01 -5.87 13.33
C LYS A 79 4.58 -6.08 12.86
N SER A 80 4.17 -5.39 11.79
CA SER A 80 2.95 -5.82 11.10
C SER A 80 3.24 -7.18 10.50
N LYS A 81 2.44 -8.20 10.83
CA LYS A 81 2.68 -9.54 10.27
C LYS A 81 2.51 -9.54 8.76
N ASN A 82 1.72 -8.61 8.18
CA ASN A 82 1.34 -8.63 6.75
C ASN A 82 1.09 -7.26 6.11
N ILE A 83 1.63 -6.14 6.61
CA ILE A 83 1.46 -4.83 5.93
C ILE A 83 2.78 -4.41 5.31
N ILE A 84 2.77 -4.24 3.98
CA ILE A 84 3.91 -3.76 3.20
C ILE A 84 3.63 -2.31 2.81
N CYS A 85 4.67 -1.47 2.87
CA CYS A 85 4.59 -0.11 2.39
C CYS A 85 4.74 -0.10 0.87
N ASP A 86 3.74 0.35 0.13
CA ASP A 86 3.77 0.43 -1.34
C ASP A 86 4.85 1.38 -1.85
N GLY A 87 5.22 2.41 -1.06
CA GLY A 87 6.26 3.38 -1.44
C GLY A 87 7.70 2.85 -1.39
N CYS A 88 8.01 1.86 -0.55
CA CYS A 88 9.39 1.34 -0.40
C CYS A 88 9.48 -0.19 -0.42
N ASN A 89 8.35 -0.86 -0.62
CA ASN A 89 8.17 -2.31 -0.59
C ASN A 89 8.71 -2.99 0.69
N CYS A 90 8.90 -2.25 1.77
CA CYS A 90 9.35 -2.78 3.07
C CYS A 90 8.15 -3.08 3.96
N PHE A 91 8.27 -4.10 4.81
CA PHE A 91 7.31 -4.33 5.89
C PHE A 91 7.19 -3.08 6.78
N THR A 92 5.96 -2.65 7.05
CA THR A 92 5.72 -1.53 7.94
C THR A 92 6.05 -1.91 9.38
N ARG A 93 6.70 -0.98 10.08
CA ARG A 93 7.10 -1.13 11.48
C ARG A 93 6.52 0.03 12.28
N GLY A 94 5.95 -0.29 13.44
CA GLY A 94 5.30 0.67 14.32
C GLY A 94 3.97 1.23 13.79
N ILE A 95 4.03 2.24 12.92
CA ILE A 95 2.85 2.92 12.38
C ILE A 95 2.77 2.70 10.87
N SER A 96 1.59 2.28 10.41
CA SER A 96 1.23 2.21 9.00
C SER A 96 0.15 3.22 8.68
N PHE A 97 0.15 3.77 7.47
CA PHE A 97 -0.81 4.75 6.98
C PHE A 97 -1.56 4.13 5.82
N ARG A 98 -2.81 3.71 6.03
CA ARG A 98 -3.63 3.10 4.98
C ARG A 98 -4.42 4.17 4.24
N CYS A 99 -4.37 4.17 2.92
CA CYS A 99 -5.19 5.07 2.12
C CYS A 99 -6.67 4.69 2.28
N LYS A 100 -7.54 5.69 2.49
CA LYS A 100 -9.01 5.48 2.56
C LYS A 100 -9.63 5.18 1.20
N SER A 101 -9.05 5.74 0.14
CA SER A 101 -9.60 5.68 -1.22
C SER A 101 -9.06 4.51 -2.03
N CYS A 102 -7.79 4.15 -1.84
CA CYS A 102 -7.12 3.11 -2.60
C CYS A 102 -7.20 1.74 -1.91
N TYR A 103 -7.49 0.69 -2.66
CA TYR A 103 -7.49 -0.68 -2.15
C TYR A 103 -6.07 -1.13 -1.79
N ASN A 104 -5.88 -1.60 -0.56
CA ASN A 104 -4.62 -2.16 -0.04
C ASN A 104 -3.40 -1.26 -0.12
N PHE A 105 -3.58 0.05 -0.30
CA PHE A 105 -2.45 0.98 -0.36
C PHE A 105 -2.05 1.44 1.05
N ASN A 106 -0.79 1.24 1.41
CA ASN A 106 -0.22 1.58 2.71
C ASN A 106 1.12 2.30 2.56
N PHE A 107 1.31 3.37 3.33
CA PHE A 107 2.62 3.96 3.55
C PHE A 107 3.16 3.58 4.93
N CYS A 108 4.47 3.37 5.01
CA CYS A 108 5.19 3.48 6.27
C CYS A 108 5.35 4.96 6.65
N GLU A 109 5.70 5.22 7.91
CA GLU A 109 6.00 6.57 8.40
C GLU A 109 6.98 7.36 7.53
N LYS A 110 8.02 6.70 6.99
CA LYS A 110 9.00 7.36 6.09
C LYS A 110 8.43 7.71 4.72
N CYS A 111 7.55 6.90 4.15
CA CYS A 111 6.96 7.17 2.83
C CYS A 111 5.73 8.05 2.91
N MET A 112 5.16 8.26 4.10
CA MET A 112 4.01 9.14 4.28
C MET A 112 4.33 10.59 3.85
N VAL A 113 5.60 11.01 3.96
CA VAL A 113 6.04 12.35 3.50
C VAL A 113 5.93 12.53 1.98
N THR A 114 5.95 11.44 1.20
CA THR A 114 5.80 11.48 -0.26
C THR A 114 4.34 11.34 -0.71
N ARG A 115 3.39 11.36 0.22
CA ARG A 115 1.97 11.23 -0.09
C ARG A 115 1.53 12.27 -1.11
N ASP A 116 1.87 13.54 -0.90
CA ASP A 116 1.33 14.61 -1.76
C ASP A 116 1.85 14.54 -3.20
N LEU A 117 2.99 13.85 -3.41
CA LEU A 117 3.56 13.60 -4.73
C LEU A 117 2.92 12.39 -5.44
N THR A 118 2.51 11.36 -4.69
CA THR A 118 2.11 10.06 -5.25
C THR A 118 0.61 9.80 -5.15
N HIS A 119 -0.04 10.41 -4.16
CA HIS A 119 -1.45 10.29 -3.79
C HIS A 119 -2.02 11.68 -3.46
N PRO A 120 -2.00 12.63 -4.41
CA PRO A 120 -2.60 13.94 -4.18
C PRO A 120 -4.08 13.74 -3.86
N THR A 121 -4.62 14.56 -2.94
CA THR A 121 -6.04 14.57 -2.54
C THR A 121 -6.57 13.37 -1.74
N HIS A 122 -5.78 12.31 -1.55
CA HIS A 122 -6.24 11.14 -0.79
C HIS A 122 -5.94 11.25 0.71
N GLU A 123 -6.91 10.83 1.52
CA GLU A 123 -6.78 10.73 2.98
C GLU A 123 -6.23 9.37 3.43
N PHE A 124 -5.58 9.35 4.60
CA PHE A 124 -4.94 8.16 5.15
C PHE A 124 -5.30 7.96 6.63
N ASP A 125 -5.64 6.73 6.98
CA ASP A 125 -5.87 6.29 8.36
C ASP A 125 -4.57 5.77 8.98
N LYS A 126 -4.36 6.14 10.24
CA LYS A 126 -3.20 5.71 11.03
C LYS A 126 -3.51 4.38 11.72
N ILE A 127 -2.77 3.34 11.35
CA ILE A 127 -2.87 1.99 11.93
C ILE A 127 -1.67 1.79 12.86
N HIS A 128 -1.95 1.67 14.16
CA HIS A 128 -0.97 1.26 15.15
C HIS A 128 -0.81 -0.26 15.12
N LEU A 129 0.41 -0.73 14.89
CA LEU A 129 0.69 -2.16 14.79
C LEU A 129 0.83 -2.76 16.19
N GLU A 130 0.33 -3.98 16.36
CA GLU A 130 0.38 -4.73 17.62
C GLU A 130 1.84 -4.83 18.11
N GLY A 131 2.07 -4.48 19.39
CA GLY A 131 3.41 -4.39 19.98
C GLY A 131 4.16 -3.06 19.78
N TYR A 132 3.53 -2.04 19.18
CA TYR A 132 4.10 -0.69 19.14
C TYR A 132 4.03 -0.01 20.51
N MET A 133 5.15 0.05 21.23
CA MET A 133 5.29 0.89 22.42
C MET A 133 5.41 2.37 22.01
N ARG A 134 4.49 3.23 22.49
CA ARG A 134 4.55 4.69 22.32
C ARG A 134 5.71 5.25 23.15
N PHE A 135 6.79 5.69 22.51
CA PHE A 135 7.78 6.56 23.15
C PHE A 135 7.28 8.01 23.08
N SER A 136 6.35 8.38 23.95
CA SER A 136 6.24 9.76 24.40
C SER A 136 7.07 9.87 25.67
N GLY A 137 8.14 10.68 25.63
CA GLY A 137 9.00 10.90 26.78
C GLY A 137 8.17 11.16 28.04
N LYS A 138 8.46 10.38 29.09
CA LYS A 138 7.79 10.39 30.41
C LYS A 138 6.32 9.96 30.39
N SER A 139 6.08 8.67 30.64
CA SER A 139 5.14 8.15 31.65
C SER A 139 4.64 6.77 31.24
N LEU A 140 4.73 5.83 32.19
CA LEU A 140 4.01 4.56 32.14
C LEU A 140 2.51 4.86 32.20
N ILE A 141 1.83 4.91 31.05
CA ILE A 141 0.37 4.82 31.03
C ILE A 141 -0.05 3.58 30.24
N ASN A 142 -0.62 2.66 31.00
CA ASN A 142 -1.27 1.44 30.55
C ASN A 142 -2.65 1.83 30.02
N GLU A 143 -2.72 2.38 28.80
CA GLU A 143 -4.01 2.64 28.17
C GLU A 143 -4.41 1.43 27.33
N LYS A 144 -5.35 0.66 27.90
CA LYS A 144 -6.15 -0.33 27.19
C LYS A 144 -6.84 0.36 25.99
N ALA A 145 -6.24 0.26 24.81
CA ALA A 145 -6.98 0.47 23.58
C ALA A 145 -7.81 -0.80 23.34
N SER A 146 -9.08 -0.76 23.72
CA SER A 146 -10.08 -1.74 23.31
C SER A 146 -10.06 -1.86 21.79
N ILE A 147 -9.55 -2.99 21.29
CA ILE A 147 -9.83 -3.47 19.95
C ILE A 147 -10.99 -4.46 20.11
N HIS A 148 -12.22 -3.94 20.15
CA HIS A 148 -13.36 -4.75 19.74
C HIS A 148 -13.55 -4.49 18.25
N ASP A 149 -12.96 -5.37 17.43
CA ASP A 149 -13.70 -6.02 16.35
C ASP A 149 -12.90 -7.24 15.88
N GLU A 150 -13.02 -8.36 16.60
CA GLU A 150 -12.44 -9.66 16.24
C GLU A 150 -13.16 -10.33 15.05
N ASN A 151 -13.84 -9.56 14.18
CA ASN A 151 -14.66 -10.15 13.13
C ASN A 151 -14.50 -9.48 11.76
N SER A 152 -13.28 -9.46 11.24
CA SER A 152 -13.11 -9.54 9.78
C SER A 152 -11.78 -10.16 9.37
N LEU A 153 -11.88 -11.26 8.64
CA LEU A 153 -10.83 -11.97 7.89
C LEU A 153 -9.92 -12.88 8.72
N ARG A 154 -10.53 -13.97 9.21
CA ARG A 154 -9.85 -15.27 9.30
C ARG A 154 -9.43 -15.68 7.89
N VAL A 155 -8.21 -15.34 7.49
CA VAL A 155 -7.58 -15.97 6.32
C VAL A 155 -7.11 -17.33 6.80
N GLU A 156 -7.82 -18.39 6.44
CA GLU A 156 -7.36 -19.75 6.64
C GLU A 156 -5.99 -19.90 5.97
N MET A 157 -4.97 -20.13 6.80
CA MET A 157 -3.62 -20.40 6.35
C MET A 157 -3.61 -21.80 5.73
N ASN A 158 -3.24 -21.92 4.46
CA ASN A 158 -2.99 -23.23 3.85
C ASN A 158 -1.70 -23.82 4.47
N PRO A 159 -1.64 -25.11 4.81
CA PRO A 159 -0.48 -25.72 5.44
C PRO A 159 0.59 -25.99 4.37
N GLY A 160 1.46 -25.00 4.17
CA GLY A 160 2.55 -25.05 3.21
C GLY A 160 3.12 -23.66 3.04
N GLY A 161 4.07 -23.29 3.90
CA GLY A 161 4.65 -21.96 3.98
C GLY A 161 5.50 -21.54 2.77
N GLN A 162 4.89 -21.40 1.60
CA GLN A 162 5.50 -20.78 0.42
C GLN A 162 4.64 -19.58 -0.01
N ARG A 163 5.19 -18.38 0.17
CA ARG A 163 4.66 -17.13 -0.38
C ARG A 163 5.14 -17.00 -1.82
N TYR A 164 4.22 -16.90 -2.77
CA TYR A 164 4.53 -16.64 -4.17
C TYR A 164 5.04 -15.21 -4.32
N ASN A 165 6.25 -15.04 -4.86
CA ASN A 165 6.89 -13.77 -5.19
C ASN A 165 6.82 -13.50 -6.70
N ASN A 166 5.65 -13.67 -7.34
CA ASN A 166 5.49 -13.40 -8.76
C ASN A 166 4.54 -12.23 -8.97
N ALA A 167 5.07 -11.00 -8.88
CA ALA A 167 4.32 -9.76 -9.14
C ALA A 167 3.58 -9.77 -10.50
N LEU A 168 4.09 -10.54 -11.47
CA LEU A 168 3.46 -10.74 -12.76
C LEU A 168 2.16 -11.57 -12.65
N GLU A 169 2.14 -12.62 -11.83
CA GLU A 169 0.95 -13.47 -11.62
C GLU A 169 -0.11 -12.72 -10.82
N ASP A 170 0.30 -11.96 -9.80
CA ASP A 170 -0.61 -11.09 -9.04
C ASP A 170 -1.23 -10.00 -9.94
N TYR A 171 -0.44 -9.37 -10.80
CA TYR A 171 -0.93 -8.41 -11.78
C TYR A 171 -1.90 -9.04 -12.77
N GLN A 172 -1.60 -10.24 -13.27
CA GLN A 172 -2.48 -10.99 -14.17
C GLN A 172 -3.80 -11.36 -13.50
N MET A 173 -3.76 -11.79 -12.23
CA MET A 173 -4.95 -12.10 -11.44
C MET A 173 -5.80 -10.86 -11.19
N GLN A 174 -5.20 -9.73 -10.84
CA GLN A 174 -5.92 -8.46 -10.66
C GLN A 174 -6.59 -7.97 -11.95
N ARG A 175 -5.91 -8.08 -13.10
CA ARG A 175 -6.50 -7.78 -14.41
C ARG A 175 -7.70 -8.67 -14.73
N MET A 176 -7.58 -9.97 -14.50
CA MET A 176 -8.66 -10.93 -14.73
C MET A 176 -9.89 -10.61 -13.86
N LEU A 177 -9.69 -10.33 -12.56
CA LEU A 177 -10.78 -9.98 -11.65
C LEU A 177 -11.47 -8.66 -12.04
N PHE A 178 -10.72 -7.68 -12.53
CA PHE A 178 -11.27 -6.44 -13.05
C PHE A 178 -12.17 -6.69 -14.27
N GLU A 179 -11.73 -7.54 -15.21
CA GLU A 179 -12.53 -7.92 -16.37
C GLU A 179 -13.80 -8.68 -15.98
N GLN A 180 -13.74 -9.59 -15.02
CA GLN A 180 -14.92 -10.29 -14.50
C GLN A 180 -15.91 -9.34 -13.84
N ARG A 181 -15.44 -8.39 -13.03
CA ARG A 181 -16.29 -7.35 -12.42
C ARG A 181 -16.95 -6.47 -13.48
N LYS A 182 -16.20 -6.10 -14.53
CA LYS A 182 -16.74 -5.35 -15.67
C LYS A 182 -17.83 -6.13 -16.38
N LYS A 183 -17.58 -7.40 -16.74
CA LYS A 183 -18.56 -8.29 -17.38
C LYS A 183 -19.82 -8.47 -16.51
N LYS A 184 -19.65 -8.72 -15.20
CA LYS A 184 -20.76 -8.84 -14.24
C LYS A 184 -21.59 -7.55 -14.19
N ARG A 185 -20.96 -6.38 -14.16
CA ARG A 185 -21.66 -5.09 -14.16
C ARG A 185 -22.44 -4.86 -15.46
N THR A 186 -21.87 -5.23 -16.61
CA THR A 186 -22.56 -5.14 -17.91
C THR A 186 -23.73 -6.12 -18.00
N MET A 187 -23.59 -7.35 -17.49
CA MET A 187 -24.66 -8.34 -17.44
C MET A 187 -25.82 -7.86 -16.55
N LEU A 188 -25.51 -7.34 -15.35
CA LEU A 188 -26.53 -6.78 -14.45
C LEU A 188 -27.23 -5.55 -15.04
N ALA A 189 -26.49 -4.70 -15.77
CA ALA A 189 -27.09 -3.56 -16.48
C ALA A 189 -28.05 -4.02 -17.59
N ARG A 190 -27.68 -5.04 -18.37
CA ARG A 190 -28.57 -5.66 -19.38
C ARG A 190 -29.78 -6.33 -18.76
N GLN A 191 -29.59 -7.05 -17.65
CA GLN A 191 -30.67 -7.69 -16.91
C GLN A 191 -31.66 -6.64 -16.36
N LYS A 192 -31.14 -5.53 -15.83
CA LYS A 192 -31.96 -4.40 -15.37
C LYS A 192 -32.74 -3.74 -16.52
N GLN A 193 -32.13 -3.61 -17.71
CA GLN A 193 -32.81 -3.10 -18.91
C GLN A 193 -33.92 -4.02 -19.42
N MET A 194 -33.71 -5.35 -19.37
CA MET A 194 -34.73 -6.33 -19.72
C MET A 194 -35.89 -6.35 -18.73
N LEU A 195 -35.63 -6.15 -17.44
CA LEU A 195 -36.67 -6.04 -16.41
C LEU A 195 -37.48 -4.73 -16.51
N THR A 196 -36.95 -3.69 -17.16
CA THR A 196 -37.67 -2.43 -17.44
C THR A 196 -38.48 -2.48 -18.74
N GLN A 197 -38.46 -3.59 -19.48
CA GLN A 197 -39.28 -3.81 -20.67
C GLN A 197 -40.29 -4.94 -20.39
N SER A 198 -41.38 -4.60 -19.70
CA SER A 198 -42.58 -5.46 -19.62
C SER A 198 -43.59 -5.02 -20.71
N PRO A 199 -44.39 -5.94 -21.29
CA PRO A 199 -45.14 -5.72 -22.52
C PRO A 199 -46.54 -5.12 -22.29
N ASP A 200 -46.64 -3.98 -21.60
CA ASP A 200 -47.94 -3.35 -21.31
C ASP A 200 -48.24 -2.07 -22.11
N ASP A 201 -47.34 -1.63 -23.00
CA ASP A 201 -47.62 -0.52 -23.91
C ASP A 201 -47.99 -1.02 -25.31
N ALA A 202 -49.11 -1.74 -25.40
CA ALA A 202 -49.82 -1.90 -26.68
C ALA A 202 -50.65 -0.64 -26.94
N PRO A 203 -50.45 0.10 -28.04
CA PRO A 203 -51.38 1.18 -28.40
C PRO A 203 -52.70 0.55 -28.85
N ALA A 204 -53.78 0.87 -28.13
CA ALA A 204 -55.15 0.51 -28.48
C ALA A 204 -55.55 1.10 -29.85
N GLY A 205 -56.36 0.32 -30.61
CA GLY A 205 -56.79 0.55 -31.99
C GLY A 205 -57.52 1.87 -32.28
N ALA A 206 -57.53 2.30 -33.55
CA ALA A 206 -58.62 2.08 -34.54
C ALA A 206 -59.77 3.08 -34.31
N ASP A 207 -60.34 3.83 -35.25
CA ASP A 207 -60.43 3.86 -36.70
C ASP A 207 -60.90 5.27 -37.11
N THR A 208 -60.72 5.70 -38.35
CA THR A 208 -61.81 6.19 -39.25
C THR A 208 -61.26 6.63 -40.62
N PRO A 209 -62.06 6.58 -41.71
CA PRO A 209 -61.58 6.00 -42.96
C PRO A 209 -61.65 6.91 -44.22
N LEU A 210 -60.83 6.50 -45.20
CA LEU A 210 -61.03 6.45 -46.66
C LEU A 210 -61.13 7.72 -47.54
N LYS A 211 -60.31 7.64 -48.62
CA LYS A 211 -60.37 8.27 -49.96
C LYS A 211 -59.81 9.70 -50.05
N SER A 212 -59.06 10.09 -51.09
CA SER A 212 -58.89 9.59 -52.46
C SER A 212 -57.71 10.29 -53.16
N ASP A 213 -57.08 9.55 -54.07
CA ASP A 213 -56.57 9.97 -55.39
C ASP A 213 -55.33 10.87 -55.57
N ALA A 214 -54.54 10.38 -56.54
CA ALA A 214 -53.63 11.03 -57.49
C ALA A 214 -52.39 11.74 -56.93
N GLY A 215 -51.18 11.59 -57.48
CA GLY A 215 -50.70 10.99 -58.71
C GLY A 215 -49.33 11.61 -59.01
N GLU A 216 -48.45 10.86 -59.70
CA GLU A 216 -47.20 11.31 -60.37
C GLU A 216 -46.10 12.01 -59.52
N SER A 217 -44.80 11.86 -59.72
CA SER A 217 -43.95 11.18 -60.69
C SER A 217 -42.51 11.27 -60.18
N VAL A 218 -41.79 10.15 -60.22
CA VAL A 218 -40.47 9.97 -60.85
C VAL A 218 -39.55 11.20 -60.92
N GLU A 219 -38.36 11.13 -60.31
CA GLU A 219 -37.09 11.06 -61.06
C GLU A 219 -35.90 10.72 -60.16
N VAL A 220 -35.07 9.84 -60.70
CA VAL A 220 -33.82 9.31 -60.17
C VAL A 220 -32.70 9.90 -61.02
N SER A 221 -31.59 10.30 -60.38
CA SER A 221 -30.18 10.16 -60.81
C SER A 221 -29.36 11.40 -60.41
N PRO A 222 -28.02 11.33 -60.43
CA PRO A 222 -27.15 10.30 -59.86
C PRO A 222 -26.28 10.86 -58.72
#